data_AF-T5LQ58-F1
#
_entry.id   AF-T5LQ58-F1
#
_cell.length_a   1.000
_cell.length_b   1.000
_cell.length_c   1.000
_cell.angle_alpha   90.00
_cell.angle_beta   90.00
_cell.angle_gamma   90.00
#
_symmetry.space_group_name_H-M   'P 1'
#
loop_
_entity.id
_entity.type
_entity.pdbx_description
1 polymer ?
#
loop_
_entity_poly.entity_id
_entity_poly.type
_entity_poly.pdbx_seq_one_letter_code
_entity_poly.pdbx_strand_id
1 'polypeptide(L)'
;MITELLYYIFIFPLEQVLDWAFFTLFKASKNYGVSIILLSLVVNLFLLKIFLYTDKKAQQEADLKEKLDKRIKSWKSVYKRAKLYAFTQALYRQHKYHPIYALRSLGGLALQIPFFFAMYEIINKAEYLQSVRFLWIDDLSKPDSIMLFGLSIHILPLLMTAFTLINVFYSSKELGARVQGSLIALLFLVLLYSMP
;
A
#
# COMPACT_ATOMS: atom_id res chain seq x y z
N MET A 1 -0.93 -5.28 -26.50
CA MET A 1 -1.93 -6.36 -26.59
C MET A 1 -2.14 -7.09 -25.26
N ILE A 2 -1.14 -7.75 -24.65
CA ILE A 2 -1.32 -8.45 -23.33
C ILE A 2 -1.58 -7.47 -22.18
N THR A 3 -0.90 -6.32 -22.17
CA THR A 3 -1.06 -5.27 -21.16
C THR A 3 -2.46 -4.65 -21.18
N GLU A 4 -3.01 -4.40 -22.36
CA GLU A 4 -4.39 -3.91 -22.52
C GLU A 4 -5.41 -4.95 -22.07
N LEU A 5 -5.18 -6.22 -22.40
CA LEU A 5 -6.08 -7.30 -22.00
C LEU A 5 -6.09 -7.46 -20.47
N LEU A 6 -4.94 -7.29 -19.80
CA LEU A 6 -4.87 -7.26 -18.33
C LEU A 6 -5.63 -6.06 -17.74
N TYR A 7 -5.50 -4.88 -18.36
CA TYR A 7 -6.23 -3.68 -17.95
C TYR A 7 -7.74 -3.87 -18.05
N TYR A 8 -8.24 -4.37 -19.18
CA TYR A 8 -9.68 -4.60 -19.39
C TYR A 8 -10.26 -5.70 -18.48
N ILE A 9 -9.47 -6.69 -18.09
CA ILE A 9 -9.96 -7.77 -17.21
C ILE A 9 -9.99 -7.32 -15.74
N PHE A 10 -8.94 -6.64 -15.27
CA PHE A 10 -8.77 -6.38 -13.84
C PHE A 10 -9.08 -4.95 -13.41
N ILE A 11 -8.70 -3.95 -14.23
CA ILE A 11 -8.79 -2.54 -13.86
C ILE A 11 -10.11 -1.94 -14.34
N PHE A 12 -10.49 -2.19 -15.59
CA PHE A 12 -11.69 -1.57 -16.17
C PHE A 12 -12.98 -1.85 -15.40
N PRO A 13 -13.30 -3.08 -14.95
CA PRO A 13 -14.51 -3.32 -14.16
C PRO A 13 -14.47 -2.59 -12.81
N LEU A 14 -13.27 -2.47 -12.22
CA LEU A 14 -13.07 -1.77 -10.97
C LEU A 14 -13.27 -0.26 -11.15
N GLU A 15 -12.73 0.31 -12.23
CA GLU A 15 -12.93 1.70 -12.63
C GLU A 15 -14.42 2.02 -12.74
N GLN A 16 -15.19 1.19 -13.45
CA GLN A 16 -16.63 1.41 -13.62
C GLN A 16 -17.41 1.37 -12.30
N VAL A 17 -17.09 0.43 -11.40
CA VAL A 17 -17.73 0.33 -10.09
C VAL A 17 -17.41 1.54 -9.22
N LEU A 18 -16.15 1.97 -9.22
CA LEU A 18 -15.69 3.12 -8.46
C LEU A 18 -16.28 4.43 -8.99
N ASP A 19 -16.36 4.59 -10.31
CA ASP A 19 -16.95 5.76 -10.95
C ASP A 19 -18.46 5.86 -10.68
N TRP A 20 -19.19 4.75 -10.79
CA TRP A 20 -20.60 4.68 -10.42
C TRP A 20 -20.83 5.05 -8.94
N ALA A 21 -19.99 4.54 -8.04
CA ALA A 21 -20.04 4.87 -6.62
C ALA A 21 -19.74 6.37 -6.38
N PHE A 22 -18.74 6.91 -7.09
CA PHE A 22 -18.37 8.32 -7.03
C PHE A 22 -19.54 9.24 -7.41
N PHE A 23 -20.17 9.02 -8.56
CA PHE A 23 -21.30 9.83 -9.01
C PHE A 23 -22.51 9.74 -8.07
N THR A 24 -22.73 8.57 -7.46
CA THR A 24 -23.80 8.38 -6.47
C THR A 24 -23.54 9.21 -5.22
N LEU A 25 -22.30 9.22 -4.72
CA LEU A 25 -21.89 10.04 -3.58
C LEU A 25 -21.88 11.54 -3.91
N PHE A 26 -21.51 11.90 -5.14
CA PHE A 26 -21.54 13.27 -5.62
C PHE A 26 -22.96 13.83 -5.69
N LYS A 27 -23.94 13.03 -6.15
CA LYS A 27 -25.37 13.44 -6.13
C LYS A 27 -25.86 13.76 -4.72
N ALA A 28 -25.34 13.07 -3.70
CA ALA A 28 -25.71 13.30 -2.31
C ALA A 28 -24.97 14.50 -1.68
N SER A 29 -23.67 14.64 -1.92
CA SER A 29 -22.84 15.67 -1.26
C SER A 29 -22.79 17.01 -2.00
N LYS A 30 -22.99 16.99 -3.33
CA LYS A 30 -22.79 18.11 -4.26
C LYS A 30 -21.39 18.76 -4.20
N ASN A 31 -20.40 18.06 -3.65
CA ASN A 31 -19.03 18.53 -3.53
C ASN A 31 -18.06 17.41 -3.92
N TYR A 32 -17.22 17.65 -4.92
CA TYR A 32 -16.31 16.63 -5.45
C TYR A 32 -15.29 16.16 -4.40
N GLY A 33 -14.65 17.07 -3.66
CA GLY A 33 -13.65 16.68 -2.64
C GLY A 33 -14.26 15.88 -1.49
N VAL A 34 -15.46 16.25 -1.03
CA VAL A 34 -16.20 15.44 -0.03
C VAL A 34 -16.56 14.07 -0.59
N SER A 35 -16.92 13.99 -1.88
CA SER A 35 -17.24 12.72 -2.55
C SER A 35 -16.03 11.80 -2.64
N ILE A 36 -14.84 12.34 -2.90
CA ILE A 36 -13.58 11.56 -2.89
C ILE A 36 -13.34 10.97 -1.49
N ILE A 37 -13.50 11.76 -0.43
CA ILE A 37 -13.32 11.29 0.96
C ILE A 37 -14.34 10.19 1.29
N LEU A 38 -15.62 10.40 0.96
CA LEU A 38 -16.67 9.42 1.19
C LEU A 38 -16.42 8.12 0.41
N LEU A 39 -15.97 8.22 -0.85
CA LEU A 39 -15.64 7.06 -1.67
C LEU A 39 -14.49 6.28 -1.04
N SER A 40 -13.43 6.96 -0.61
CA SER A 40 -12.29 6.34 0.09
C SER A 40 -12.75 5.60 1.34
N LEU A 41 -13.65 6.19 2.14
CA LEU A 41 -14.22 5.54 3.32
C LEU A 41 -15.03 4.28 2.96
N VAL A 42 -15.89 4.34 1.95
CA VAL A 42 -16.70 3.20 1.51
C VAL A 42 -15.82 2.06 1.01
N VAL A 43 -14.83 2.36 0.16
CA VAL A 43 -13.88 1.37 -0.36
C VAL A 43 -13.09 0.75 0.79
N ASN A 44 -12.59 1.57 1.72
CA ASN A 44 -11.81 1.06 2.85
C ASN A 44 -12.66 0.18 3.77
N LEU A 45 -13.92 0.54 4.03
CA LEU A 45 -14.85 -0.30 4.79
C LEU A 45 -15.14 -1.63 4.11
N PHE A 46 -15.29 -1.64 2.78
CA PHE A 46 -15.50 -2.85 2.00
C PHE A 46 -14.27 -3.77 2.04
N LEU A 47 -13.08 -3.20 1.87
CA LEU A 47 -11.81 -3.93 1.88
C LEU A 47 -11.33 -4.30 3.28
N LEU A 48 -11.87 -3.69 4.34
CA LEU A 48 -11.44 -3.90 5.72
C LEU A 48 -11.36 -5.38 6.11
N LYS A 49 -12.38 -6.18 5.76
CA LYS A 49 -12.39 -7.62 6.06
C LYS A 49 -11.23 -8.36 5.37
N ILE A 50 -10.91 -7.97 4.14
CA ILE A 50 -9.84 -8.58 3.33
C ILE A 50 -8.49 -8.15 3.87
N PHE A 51 -8.33 -6.88 4.25
CA PHE A 51 -7.11 -6.37 4.89
C PHE A 51 -6.85 -7.09 6.21
N LEU A 52 -7.83 -7.16 7.11
CA LEU A 52 -7.70 -7.88 8.38
C LEU A 52 -7.32 -9.35 8.20
N TYR A 53 -7.89 -10.02 7.20
CA TYR A 53 -7.53 -11.41 6.89
C TYR A 53 -6.09 -11.54 6.38
N THR A 54 -5.66 -10.63 5.51
CA THR A 54 -4.32 -10.62 4.93
C THR A 54 -3.28 -10.30 5.98
N ASP A 55 -3.55 -9.32 6.85
CA ASP A 55 -2.68 -8.92 7.95
C ASP A 55 -2.53 -10.04 8.97
N LYS A 56 -3.64 -10.71 9.33
CA LYS A 56 -3.58 -11.86 10.24
C LYS A 56 -2.68 -12.97 9.70
N LYS A 57 -2.75 -13.26 8.39
CA LYS A 57 -1.85 -14.24 7.76
C LYS A 57 -0.41 -13.76 7.75
N ALA A 58 -0.17 -12.48 7.43
CA ALA A 58 1.18 -11.92 7.45
C ALA A 58 1.81 -11.99 8.85
N GLN A 59 1.04 -11.72 9.91
CA GLN A 59 1.48 -11.86 11.30
C GLN A 59 1.83 -13.30 11.66
N GLN A 60 1.00 -14.29 11.27
CA GLN A 60 1.30 -15.70 11.51
C GLN A 60 2.61 -16.15 10.85
N GLU A 61 2.87 -15.71 9.62
CA GLU A 61 4.13 -15.99 8.92
C GLU A 61 5.32 -15.29 9.57
N ALA A 62 5.14 -14.05 10.05
CA ALA A 62 6.17 -13.30 10.76
C ALA A 62 6.55 -13.97 12.08
N ASP A 63 5.56 -14.42 12.86
CA ASP A 63 5.78 -15.13 14.13
C ASP A 63 6.51 -16.46 13.90
N LEU A 64 6.15 -17.19 12.84
CA LEU A 64 6.83 -18.42 12.46
C LEU A 64 8.29 -18.13 12.06
N LYS A 65 8.51 -17.13 11.19
CA LYS A 65 9.85 -16.68 10.80
C LYS A 65 10.69 -16.33 12.02
N GLU A 66 10.16 -15.57 12.98
CA GLU A 66 10.89 -15.18 14.19
C GLU A 66 11.36 -16.42 14.99
N LYS A 67 10.49 -17.43 15.15
CA LYS A 67 10.83 -18.69 15.84
C LYS A 67 11.94 -19.45 15.11
N LEU A 68 11.89 -19.50 13.78
CA LEU A 68 12.91 -20.15 12.96
C LEU A 68 14.24 -19.39 13.02
N ASP A 69 14.20 -18.06 12.91
CA ASP A 69 15.38 -17.19 12.97
C ASP A 69 16.10 -17.31 14.31
N LYS A 70 15.37 -17.46 15.44
CA LYS A 70 15.97 -17.74 16.75
C LYS A 70 16.76 -19.05 16.76
N ARG A 71 16.21 -20.13 16.20
CA ARG A 71 16.92 -21.43 16.10
C ARG A 71 18.14 -21.33 15.20
N ILE A 72 18.01 -20.67 14.04
CA ILE A 72 19.12 -20.48 13.10
C ILE A 72 20.24 -19.67 13.74
N LYS A 73 19.92 -18.62 14.52
CA LYS A 73 20.92 -17.85 15.28
C LYS A 73 21.69 -18.71 16.26
N SER A 74 21.05 -19.66 16.95
CA SER A 74 21.73 -20.60 17.85
C SER A 74 22.70 -21.53 17.12
N TRP A 75 22.40 -21.89 15.86
CA TRP A 75 23.27 -22.74 15.05
C TRP A 75 24.48 -22.01 14.47
N LYS A 76 24.41 -20.68 14.32
CA LYS A 76 25.53 -19.88 13.80
C LYS A 76 26.77 -19.93 14.68
N SER A 77 26.64 -20.17 15.99
CA SER A 77 27.78 -20.32 16.89
C SER A 77 28.46 -21.69 16.79
N VAL A 78 27.73 -22.72 16.33
CA VAL A 78 28.19 -24.12 16.31
C VAL A 78 28.57 -24.59 14.91
N TYR A 79 27.81 -24.19 13.89
CA TYR A 79 27.94 -24.69 12.51
C TYR A 79 28.32 -23.57 11.55
N LYS A 80 29.22 -23.87 10.60
CA LYS A 80 29.70 -22.92 9.59
C LYS A 80 29.26 -23.30 8.17
N ARG A 81 29.04 -22.28 7.33
CA ARG A 81 28.79 -22.34 5.87
C ARG A 81 27.81 -23.45 5.45
N ALA A 82 28.28 -24.46 4.72
CA ALA A 82 27.46 -25.48 4.07
C ALA A 82 26.59 -26.26 5.08
N LYS A 83 27.13 -26.54 6.26
CA LYS A 83 26.41 -27.28 7.30
C LYS A 83 25.25 -26.46 7.87
N LEU A 84 25.50 -25.17 8.11
CA LEU A 84 24.46 -24.23 8.55
C LEU A 84 23.36 -24.09 7.48
N TYR A 85 23.72 -24.00 6.21
CA TYR A 85 22.75 -23.94 5.10
C TYR A 85 21.87 -25.20 5.05
N ALA A 86 22.48 -26.39 5.10
CA ALA A 86 21.76 -27.66 5.08
C ALA A 86 20.79 -27.79 6.25
N PHE A 87 21.20 -27.45 7.48
CA PHE A 87 20.33 -27.45 8.65
C PHE A 87 19.20 -26.43 8.53
N THR A 88 19.48 -25.23 8.02
CA THR A 88 18.47 -24.19 7.80
C THR A 88 17.42 -24.66 6.79
N GLN A 89 17.85 -25.25 5.69
CA GLN A 89 16.94 -25.76 4.66
C GLN A 89 16.10 -26.95 5.18
N ALA A 90 16.71 -27.86 5.95
CA ALA A 90 15.99 -28.95 6.60
C ALA A 90 14.93 -28.43 7.58
N LEU A 91 15.27 -27.41 8.38
CA LEU A 91 14.35 -26.76 9.30
C LEU A 91 13.14 -26.14 8.57
N TYR A 92 13.40 -25.42 7.48
CA TYR A 92 12.33 -24.84 6.65
C TYR A 92 11.42 -25.91 6.07
N ARG A 93 11.98 -27.03 5.57
CA ARG A 93 11.19 -28.17 5.08
C ARG A 93 10.33 -28.81 6.18
N GLN A 94 10.87 -29.00 7.38
CA GLN A 94 10.14 -29.55 8.53
C GLN A 94 8.95 -28.67 8.92
N HIS A 95 9.12 -27.35 8.88
CA HIS A 95 8.06 -26.39 9.20
C HIS A 95 7.19 -25.99 8.00
N LYS A 96 7.37 -26.62 6.82
CA LYS A 96 6.70 -26.28 5.56
C LYS A 96 6.78 -24.78 5.21
N TYR A 97 7.86 -24.13 5.65
CA TYR A 97 8.07 -22.70 5.46
C TYR A 97 8.87 -22.45 4.18
N HIS A 98 8.42 -21.49 3.37
CA HIS A 98 9.16 -21.02 2.21
C HIS A 98 9.57 -19.56 2.41
N PRO A 99 10.81 -19.14 2.10
CA PRO A 99 11.25 -17.75 2.26
C PRO A 99 10.36 -16.72 1.55
N ILE A 100 9.69 -17.12 0.47
CA ILE A 100 8.73 -16.27 -0.26
C ILE A 100 7.51 -15.91 0.62
N TYR A 101 7.16 -16.69 1.63
CA TYR A 101 6.06 -16.36 2.53
C TYR A 101 6.36 -15.15 3.42
N ALA A 102 7.62 -14.78 3.61
CA ALA A 102 7.98 -13.50 4.24
C ALA A 102 7.52 -12.29 3.40
N LEU A 103 7.43 -12.44 2.07
CA LEU A 103 6.90 -11.41 1.17
C LEU A 103 5.38 -11.33 1.20
N ARG A 104 4.71 -12.26 1.89
CA ARG A 104 3.24 -12.25 2.02
C ARG A 104 2.72 -11.05 2.82
N SER A 105 3.59 -10.39 3.58
CA SER A 105 3.35 -9.07 4.18
C SER A 105 3.08 -7.98 3.13
N LEU A 106 3.56 -8.15 1.89
CA LEU A 106 3.23 -7.26 0.77
C LEU A 106 1.85 -7.57 0.16
N GLY A 107 1.16 -8.61 0.63
CA GLY A 107 -0.14 -9.01 0.10
C GLY A 107 -1.21 -7.93 0.22
N GLY A 108 -1.19 -7.14 1.31
CA GLY A 108 -2.07 -6.00 1.47
C GLY A 108 -1.83 -4.92 0.41
N LEU A 109 -0.56 -4.65 0.10
CA LEU A 109 -0.17 -3.72 -0.97
C LEU A 109 -0.61 -4.23 -2.35
N ALA A 110 -0.47 -5.54 -2.61
CA ALA A 110 -0.88 -6.13 -3.88
C ALA A 110 -2.38 -5.93 -4.17
N LEU A 111 -3.22 -5.91 -3.13
CA LEU A 111 -4.65 -5.57 -3.26
C LEU A 111 -4.88 -4.07 -3.44
N GLN A 112 -4.07 -3.22 -2.80
CA GLN A 112 -4.20 -1.76 -2.88
C GLN A 112 -3.84 -1.22 -4.27
N ILE A 113 -2.82 -1.78 -4.93
CA ILE A 113 -2.28 -1.26 -6.20
C ILE A 113 -3.34 -1.19 -7.33
N PRO A 114 -4.16 -2.23 -7.60
CA PRO A 114 -5.21 -2.15 -8.61
C PRO A 114 -6.25 -1.06 -8.33
N PHE A 115 -6.66 -0.89 -7.07
CA PHE A 115 -7.61 0.15 -6.67
C PHE A 115 -7.02 1.54 -6.82
N PHE A 116 -5.76 1.70 -6.43
CA PHE A 116 -5.02 2.94 -6.62
C PHE A 116 -4.94 3.31 -8.11
N PHE A 117 -4.58 2.36 -8.96
CA PHE A 117 -4.48 2.58 -10.40
C PHE A 117 -5.84 2.91 -11.04
N ALA A 118 -6.91 2.22 -10.63
CA ALA A 118 -8.27 2.52 -11.08
C ALA A 118 -8.69 3.94 -10.68
N MET A 119 -8.45 4.36 -9.43
CA MET A 119 -8.75 5.71 -8.98
C MET A 119 -7.92 6.78 -9.71
N TYR A 120 -6.64 6.51 -9.96
CA TYR A 120 -5.78 7.40 -10.74
C TYR A 120 -6.34 7.61 -12.15
N GLU A 121 -6.76 6.54 -12.82
CA GLU A 121 -7.39 6.63 -14.14
C GLU A 121 -8.70 7.43 -14.13
N ILE A 122 -9.54 7.26 -13.10
CA ILE A 122 -10.77 8.05 -12.93
C ILE A 122 -10.43 9.53 -12.81
N ILE A 123 -9.50 9.90 -11.92
CA ILE A 123 -9.13 11.31 -11.70
C ILE A 123 -8.52 11.92 -12.96
N ASN A 124 -7.66 11.17 -13.67
CA ASN A 124 -7.00 11.64 -14.87
C ASN A 124 -7.96 11.84 -16.05
N LYS A 125 -9.01 11.03 -16.16
CA LYS A 125 -10.08 11.17 -17.18
C LYS A 125 -11.18 12.15 -16.78
N ALA A 126 -11.25 12.52 -15.50
CA ALA A 126 -12.31 13.36 -14.97
C ALA A 126 -12.10 14.84 -15.31
N GLU A 127 -12.54 15.25 -16.50
CA GLU A 127 -12.57 16.67 -16.91
C GLU A 127 -13.33 17.56 -15.91
N TYR A 128 -14.33 17.00 -15.22
CA TYR A 128 -15.14 17.71 -14.22
C TYR A 128 -14.43 17.99 -12.89
N LEU A 129 -13.27 17.35 -12.63
CA LEU A 129 -12.44 17.64 -11.45
C LEU A 129 -11.45 18.78 -11.71
N GLN A 130 -11.26 19.17 -12.97
CA GLN A 130 -10.35 20.26 -13.32
C GLN A 130 -10.84 21.56 -12.69
N SER A 131 -9.91 22.30 -12.07
CA SER A 131 -10.17 23.57 -11.39
C SER A 131 -11.13 23.48 -10.19
N VAL A 132 -11.38 22.28 -9.67
CA VAL A 132 -12.14 22.14 -8.43
C VAL A 132 -11.21 22.37 -7.24
N ARG A 133 -11.51 23.42 -6.47
CA ARG A 133 -10.77 23.76 -5.25
C ARG A 133 -11.29 22.94 -4.07
N PHE A 134 -10.38 22.37 -3.30
CA PHE A 134 -10.72 21.65 -2.07
C PHE A 134 -9.64 21.83 -1.01
N LEU A 135 -10.03 22.32 0.17
CA LEU A 135 -9.10 22.71 1.25
C LEU A 135 -8.04 23.71 0.75
N TRP A 136 -6.78 23.29 0.71
CA TRP A 136 -5.63 24.07 0.24
C TRP A 136 -5.24 23.76 -1.22
N ILE A 137 -5.93 22.81 -1.86
CA ILE A 137 -5.67 22.37 -3.22
C ILE A 137 -6.52 23.22 -4.16
N ASP A 138 -5.90 23.87 -5.13
CA ASP A 138 -6.60 24.69 -6.12
C ASP A 138 -7.15 23.89 -7.30
N ASP A 139 -6.60 22.71 -7.57
CA ASP A 139 -7.02 21.84 -8.67
C ASP A 139 -6.83 20.36 -8.27
N LEU A 140 -7.94 19.65 -8.04
CA LEU A 140 -7.94 18.23 -7.69
C LEU A 140 -7.41 17.31 -8.79
N SER A 141 -7.29 17.81 -10.04
CA SER A 141 -6.73 17.05 -11.16
C SER A 141 -5.19 17.16 -11.24
N LYS A 142 -4.55 17.99 -10.41
CA LYS A 142 -3.11 18.26 -10.44
C LYS A 142 -2.46 17.90 -9.12
N PRO A 143 -1.13 17.65 -9.11
CA PRO A 143 -0.40 17.45 -7.86
C PRO A 143 -0.60 18.62 -6.90
N ASP A 144 -0.94 18.28 -5.64
CA ASP A 144 -1.10 19.24 -4.54
C ASP A 144 0.14 20.13 -4.44
N SER A 145 -0.02 21.44 -4.59
CA SER A 145 1.10 22.38 -4.58
C SER A 145 0.82 23.51 -3.61
N ILE A 146 1.54 23.54 -2.49
CA ILE A 146 1.57 24.69 -1.60
C ILE A 146 2.90 25.41 -1.76
N MET A 147 2.80 26.71 -1.99
CA MET A 147 3.96 27.58 -2.09
C MET A 147 4.39 28.00 -0.68
N LEU A 148 5.42 27.33 -0.14
CA LEU A 148 5.98 27.63 1.18
C LEU A 148 7.41 28.18 0.99
N PHE A 149 7.65 29.42 1.41
CA PHE A 149 8.97 30.08 1.29
C PHE A 149 9.58 30.07 -0.13
N GLY A 150 8.75 30.16 -1.18
CA GLY A 150 9.20 30.15 -2.57
C GLY A 150 9.49 28.77 -3.15
N LEU A 151 9.24 27.69 -2.41
CA LEU A 151 9.33 26.30 -2.86
C LEU A 151 7.91 25.73 -3.01
N SER A 152 7.64 25.03 -4.12
CA SER A 152 6.41 24.24 -4.26
C SER A 152 6.60 22.90 -3.55
N ILE A 153 5.88 22.70 -2.46
CA ILE A 153 5.93 21.47 -1.66
C ILE A 153 4.56 20.81 -1.73
N HIS A 154 4.57 19.49 -1.99
CA HIS A 154 3.36 18.68 -2.03
C HIS A 154 3.11 18.09 -0.64
N ILE A 155 2.07 18.57 0.06
CA ILE A 155 1.83 18.25 1.47
C ILE A 155 1.17 16.88 1.61
N LEU A 156 0.26 16.53 0.71
CA LEU A 156 -0.47 15.25 0.75
C LEU A 156 0.45 14.02 0.77
N PRO A 157 1.43 13.86 -0.16
CA PRO A 157 2.37 12.73 -0.12
C PRO A 157 3.23 12.70 1.14
N LEU A 158 3.62 13.88 1.67
CA LEU A 158 4.39 13.99 2.91
C LEU A 158 3.57 13.54 4.13
N LEU A 159 2.30 13.98 4.22
CA LEU A 159 1.39 13.55 5.28
C LEU A 159 1.14 12.04 5.23
N MET A 160 0.87 11.50 4.04
CA MET A 160 0.69 10.06 3.85
C MET A 160 1.93 9.27 4.31
N THR A 161 3.12 9.75 3.94
CA THR A 161 4.39 9.14 4.36
C THR A 161 4.58 9.21 5.87
N ALA A 162 4.28 10.35 6.48
CA ALA A 162 4.37 10.52 7.93
C ALA A 162 3.44 9.55 8.67
N PHE A 163 2.17 9.45 8.28
CA PHE A 163 1.23 8.49 8.88
C PHE A 163 1.70 7.04 8.69
N THR A 164 2.22 6.70 7.51
CA THR A 164 2.73 5.36 7.23
C THR A 164 3.93 5.03 8.12
N LEU A 165 4.87 5.95 8.28
CA LEU A 165 6.02 5.77 9.16
C LEU A 165 5.58 5.59 10.61
N ILE A 166 4.67 6.44 11.11
CA ILE A 166 4.11 6.30 12.47
C ILE A 166 3.51 4.91 12.67
N ASN A 167 2.72 4.42 11.70
CA ASN A 167 2.13 3.09 11.75
C ASN A 167 3.20 1.98 11.75
N VAL A 168 4.25 2.09 10.92
CA VAL A 168 5.35 1.12 10.88
C VAL A 168 6.10 1.06 12.21
N PHE A 169 6.42 2.22 12.80
CA PHE A 169 7.12 2.28 14.09
C PHE A 169 6.27 1.77 15.25
N TYR A 170 4.95 2.00 15.22
CA TYR A 170 4.02 1.50 16.22
C TYR A 170 3.77 -0.01 16.09
N SER A 171 3.51 -0.50 14.87
CA SER A 171 3.12 -1.89 14.63
C SER A 171 4.30 -2.86 14.59
N SER A 172 5.49 -2.43 14.17
CA SER A 172 6.64 -3.33 13.98
C SER A 172 7.60 -3.26 15.15
N LYS A 173 7.88 -4.41 15.78
CA LYS A 173 8.90 -4.54 16.83
C LYS A 173 10.29 -4.91 16.28
N GLU A 174 10.34 -5.63 15.15
CA GLU A 174 11.59 -6.05 14.52
C GLU A 174 12.21 -4.92 13.68
N LEU A 175 13.53 -4.75 13.80
CA LEU A 175 14.29 -3.72 13.07
C LEU A 175 14.25 -3.94 11.55
N GLY A 176 14.28 -5.20 11.09
CA GLY A 176 14.16 -5.53 9.67
C GLY A 176 12.81 -5.12 9.06
N ALA A 177 11.71 -5.39 9.78
CA ALA A 177 10.37 -4.99 9.36
C ALA A 177 10.20 -3.46 9.33
N ARG A 178 10.79 -2.75 10.29
CA ARG A 178 10.81 -1.27 10.30
C ARG A 178 11.55 -0.71 9.09
N VAL A 179 12.74 -1.22 8.79
CA VAL A 179 13.52 -0.78 7.63
C VAL A 179 12.76 -1.04 6.33
N GLN A 180 12.17 -2.23 6.18
CA GLN A 180 11.36 -2.55 5.01
C GLN A 180 10.15 -1.62 4.87
N GLY A 181 9.41 -1.38 5.96
CA GLY A 181 8.25 -0.48 5.95
C GLY A 181 8.63 0.96 5.63
N SER A 182 9.74 1.47 6.19
CA SER A 182 10.25 2.80 5.88
C SER A 182 10.72 2.94 4.44
N LEU A 183 11.36 1.91 3.86
CA LEU A 183 11.75 1.89 2.46
C LEU A 183 10.53 1.95 1.54
N ILE A 184 9.48 1.19 1.86
CA ILE A 184 8.21 1.22 1.11
C ILE A 184 7.58 2.61 1.21
N ALA A 185 7.51 3.21 2.40
CA ALA A 185 6.95 4.54 2.58
C ALA A 185 7.70 5.61 1.76
N LEU A 186 9.04 5.55 1.72
CA LEU A 186 9.85 6.45 0.90
C LEU A 186 9.67 6.21 -0.60
N LEU A 187 9.54 4.96 -1.04
CA LEU A 187 9.24 4.63 -2.44
C LEU A 187 7.90 5.25 -2.85
N PHE A 188 6.86 5.08 -2.02
CA PHE A 188 5.55 5.70 -2.26
C PHE A 188 5.60 7.22 -2.25
N LEU A 189 6.42 7.84 -1.38
CA LEU A 189 6.61 9.30 -1.42
C LEU A 189 7.09 9.75 -2.80
N VAL A 190 8.14 9.13 -3.34
CA VAL A 190 8.70 9.49 -4.65
C VAL A 190 7.68 9.24 -5.77
N LEU A 191 6.97 8.12 -5.72
CA LEU A 191 5.99 7.74 -6.74
C LEU A 191 4.77 8.67 -6.74
N LEU A 192 4.26 9.02 -5.56
CA LEU A 192 3.07 9.85 -5.39
C LEU A 192 3.38 11.34 -5.49
N TYR A 193 4.65 11.74 -5.42
CA TYR A 193 5.01 13.16 -5.48
C TYR A 193 4.55 13.83 -6.77
N SER A 194 4.54 13.10 -7.90
CA SER A 194 4.12 13.63 -9.20
C SER A 194 2.66 13.32 -9.54
N MET A 195 1.92 12.66 -8.65
CA MET A 195 0.55 12.23 -8.89
C MET A 195 -0.45 13.25 -8.31
N PRO A 196 -1.65 13.36 -8.92
CA PRO A 196 -2.75 14.15 -8.35
C PRO A 196 -3.28 13.52 -7.05
#